data_AF-A0AAW5L8E6-F1
#
_entry.id   AF-A0AAW5L8E6-F1
#
_cell.length_a   1.000
_cell.length_b   1.000
_cell.length_c   1.000
_cell.angle_alpha   90.00
_cell.angle_beta   90.00
_cell.angle_gamma   90.00
#
_symmetry.space_group_name_H-M   'P 1'
#
loop_
_entity.id
_entity.type
_entity.pdbx_description
1 polymer ?
#
loop_
_entity_poly.entity_id
_entity_poly.type
_entity_poly.pdbx_seq_one_letter_code
_entity_poly.pdbx_strand_id
1 'polypeptide(L)'
;MEQICQSYHMGLEAIQNLFMEEHLKSTVYIQQLEAENKQLKETVASWQMEIQKLQATSQKNSSNSHKSPSTESCKKPLKKSLRKKTGRKSGGQIGHKGYRLAPVENPHHIVTHPIFLCSKCQSSLE
;
A
#
# COMPACT_ATOMS: atom_id res chain seq x y z
N MET A 1 -35.99 -45.50 15.22
CA MET A 1 -36.50 -46.88 15.33
C MET A 1 -37.87 -46.92 16.00
N GLU A 2 -38.04 -46.31 17.17
CA GLU A 2 -39.32 -46.35 17.91
C GLU A 2 -40.49 -45.69 17.15
N GLN A 3 -40.28 -44.51 16.56
CA GLN A 3 -41.27 -43.80 15.74
C GLN A 3 -41.66 -44.57 14.45
N ILE A 4 -40.68 -45.26 13.87
CA ILE A 4 -40.90 -46.08 12.66
C ILE A 4 -41.83 -47.25 12.99
N CYS A 5 -41.56 -47.99 14.06
CA CYS A 5 -42.41 -49.10 14.51
C CYS A 5 -43.85 -48.66 14.85
N GLN A 6 -44.03 -47.49 15.48
CA GLN A 6 -45.35 -46.92 15.79
C GLN A 6 -46.13 -46.54 14.51
N SER A 7 -45.45 -45.98 13.51
CA SER A 7 -46.10 -45.61 12.24
C SER A 7 -46.62 -46.81 11.43
N TYR A 8 -45.97 -47.97 11.51
CA TYR A 8 -46.45 -49.20 10.87
C TYR A 8 -47.80 -49.67 11.43
N HIS A 9 -48.12 -49.38 12.70
CA HIS A 9 -49.43 -49.68 13.28
C HIS A 9 -50.51 -48.67 12.90
N MET A 10 -50.12 -47.43 12.56
CA MET A 10 -51.04 -46.35 12.21
C MET A 10 -51.42 -46.33 10.71
N GLY A 11 -50.72 -47.11 9.88
CA GLY A 11 -51.02 -47.28 8.46
C GLY A 11 -50.07 -46.50 7.52
N LEU A 12 -50.30 -46.66 6.22
CA LEU A 12 -49.40 -46.18 5.16
C LEU A 12 -49.22 -44.64 5.15
N GLU A 13 -50.28 -43.89 5.49
CA GLU A 13 -50.22 -42.42 5.54
C GLU A 13 -49.23 -41.92 6.60
N ALA A 14 -49.14 -42.59 7.76
CA ALA A 14 -48.22 -42.21 8.82
C ALA A 14 -46.75 -42.41 8.43
N ILE A 15 -46.47 -43.50 7.70
CA ILE A 15 -45.12 -43.78 7.17
C ILE A 15 -44.73 -42.73 6.13
N GLN A 16 -45.65 -42.38 5.23
CA GLN A 16 -45.40 -41.39 4.18
C GLN A 16 -45.13 -40.00 4.76
N ASN A 17 -45.86 -39.60 5.81
CA ASN A 17 -45.63 -38.34 6.50
C ASN A 17 -44.27 -38.30 7.21
N LEU A 18 -43.88 -39.36 7.92
CA LEU A 18 -42.55 -39.43 8.56
C LEU A 18 -41.41 -39.31 7.54
N PHE A 19 -41.53 -40.01 6.42
CA PHE A 19 -40.54 -39.93 5.34
C PHE A 19 -40.46 -38.51 4.76
N MET A 20 -41.61 -37.87 4.53
CA MET A 20 -41.67 -36.49 4.02
C MET A 20 -41.06 -35.48 4.99
N GLU A 21 -41.31 -35.63 6.29
CA GLU A 21 -40.70 -34.76 7.32
C GLU A 21 -39.19 -34.92 7.40
N GLU A 22 -38.70 -36.16 7.35
CA GLU A 22 -37.26 -36.44 7.38
C GLU A 22 -36.58 -35.90 6.12
N HIS A 23 -37.19 -36.12 4.95
CA HIS A 23 -36.71 -35.57 3.69
C HIS A 23 -36.68 -34.03 3.74
N LEU A 24 -37.73 -33.39 4.27
CA LEU A 24 -37.76 -31.94 4.43
C LEU A 24 -36.61 -31.44 5.32
N LYS A 25 -36.38 -32.08 6.47
CA LYS A 25 -35.25 -31.76 7.37
C LYS A 25 -33.90 -31.87 6.64
N SER A 26 -33.69 -32.95 5.90
CA SER A 26 -32.47 -33.13 5.11
C SER A 26 -32.31 -32.07 4.02
N THR A 27 -33.37 -31.74 3.29
CA THR A 27 -33.31 -30.71 2.24
C THR A 27 -32.98 -29.32 2.79
N VAL A 28 -33.60 -28.94 3.92
CA VAL A 28 -33.31 -27.66 4.59
C VAL A 28 -31.86 -27.62 5.08
N TYR A 29 -31.36 -28.71 5.65
CA TYR A 29 -29.97 -28.80 6.11
C TYR A 29 -28.97 -28.66 4.95
N ILE A 30 -29.23 -29.32 3.82
CA ILE A 30 -28.40 -29.20 2.61
C ILE A 30 -28.40 -27.75 2.11
N GLN A 31 -29.55 -27.11 2.01
CA GLN A 31 -29.66 -25.71 1.58
C GLN A 31 -28.86 -24.76 2.49
N GLN A 32 -28.88 -25.01 3.81
CA GLN A 32 -28.10 -24.24 4.77
C GLN A 32 -26.58 -24.43 4.54
N LEU A 33 -26.13 -25.67 4.36
CA LEU A 33 -24.72 -25.97 4.06
C LEU A 33 -24.27 -25.39 2.72
N GLU A 34 -25.14 -25.38 1.71
CA GLU A 34 -24.86 -24.78 0.41
C GLU A 34 -24.69 -23.26 0.52
N ALA A 35 -25.56 -22.61 1.31
CA ALA A 35 -25.47 -21.17 1.58
C ALA A 35 -24.17 -20.82 2.32
N GLU A 36 -23.80 -21.57 3.35
CA GLU A 36 -22.55 -21.38 4.10
C GLU A 36 -21.33 -21.62 3.20
N ASN A 37 -21.32 -22.69 2.39
CA ASN A 37 -20.25 -22.96 1.44
C ASN A 37 -20.10 -21.83 0.41
N LYS A 38 -21.20 -21.26 -0.06
CA LYS A 38 -21.16 -20.12 -0.98
C LYS A 38 -20.51 -18.92 -0.31
N GLN A 39 -20.92 -18.58 0.91
CA GLN A 39 -20.35 -17.48 1.67
C GLN A 39 -18.84 -17.68 1.93
N LEU A 40 -18.43 -18.89 2.32
CA LEU A 40 -17.02 -19.22 2.52
C LEU A 40 -16.19 -19.11 1.23
N LYS A 41 -16.74 -19.53 0.08
CA LYS A 41 -16.06 -19.37 -1.22
C LYS A 41 -15.87 -17.91 -1.58
N GLU A 42 -16.86 -17.06 -1.33
CA GLU A 42 -16.79 -15.63 -1.60
C GLU A 42 -15.75 -14.93 -0.71
N THR A 43 -15.68 -15.27 0.59
CA THR A 43 -14.67 -14.73 1.50
C THR A 43 -13.26 -15.21 1.17
N VAL A 44 -13.10 -16.47 0.78
CA VAL A 44 -11.80 -16.99 0.33
C VAL A 44 -11.35 -16.27 -0.94
N ALA A 45 -12.24 -16.04 -1.90
CA ALA A 45 -11.91 -15.31 -3.12
C ALA A 45 -11.49 -13.86 -2.83
N SER A 46 -12.19 -13.17 -1.92
CA SER A 46 -11.83 -11.79 -1.55
C SER A 46 -10.47 -11.71 -0.86
N TRP A 47 -10.19 -12.61 0.09
CA TRP A 47 -8.89 -12.69 0.75
C TRP A 47 -7.76 -13.05 -0.22
N GLN A 48 -8.00 -13.97 -1.16
CA GLN A 48 -7.01 -14.30 -2.20
C GLN A 48 -6.66 -13.08 -3.05
N MET A 49 -7.65 -12.28 -3.46
CA MET A 49 -7.40 -11.04 -4.19
C MET A 49 -6.60 -10.02 -3.37
N GLU A 50 -6.92 -9.87 -2.07
CA GLU A 50 -6.20 -8.97 -1.18
C GLU A 50 -4.74 -9.42 -0.97
N ILE A 51 -4.51 -10.71 -0.75
CA ILE A 51 -3.18 -11.30 -0.65
C ILE A 51 -2.38 -11.04 -1.93
N GLN A 52 -2.96 -11.28 -3.11
CA GLN A 52 -2.29 -11.02 -4.38
C GLN A 52 -1.92 -9.53 -4.54
N LYS A 53 -2.83 -8.62 -4.18
CA LYS A 53 -2.57 -7.17 -4.21
C LYS A 53 -1.41 -6.80 -3.27
N LEU A 54 -1.43 -7.29 -2.04
CA LEU A 54 -0.38 -7.03 -1.05
C LEU A 54 0.96 -7.60 -1.52
N GLN A 55 0.99 -8.83 -2.03
CA GLN A 55 2.19 -9.44 -2.60
C GLN A 55 2.74 -8.62 -3.77
N ALA A 56 1.88 -8.18 -4.70
CA ALA A 56 2.29 -7.34 -5.82
C ALA A 56 2.84 -5.97 -5.37
N THR A 57 2.36 -5.41 -4.25
CA THR A 57 2.92 -4.18 -3.68
C THR A 57 4.23 -4.41 -2.92
N SER A 58 4.37 -5.54 -2.23
CA SER A 58 5.57 -5.91 -1.49
C SER A 58 6.74 -6.27 -2.42
N GLN A 59 6.46 -6.91 -3.55
CA GLN A 59 7.45 -7.22 -4.58
C GLN A 59 7.94 -5.98 -5.33
N LYS A 60 7.24 -4.85 -5.23
CA LYS A 60 7.70 -3.58 -5.81
C LYS A 60 8.73 -2.95 -4.87
N ASN A 61 9.97 -2.93 -5.32
CA ASN A 61 11.07 -2.23 -4.68
C ASN A 61 11.58 -1.11 -5.62
N SER A 62 12.47 -0.26 -5.15
CA SER A 62 13.13 0.78 -5.97
C SER A 62 13.94 0.23 -7.16
N SER A 63 14.19 -1.09 -7.23
CA SER A 63 14.88 -1.72 -8.36
C SER A 63 13.95 -2.10 -9.52
N ASN A 64 12.63 -2.22 -9.29
CA ASN A 64 11.66 -2.66 -10.30
C ASN A 64 10.40 -1.79 -10.40
N SER A 65 10.24 -0.81 -9.52
CA SER A 65 9.26 0.25 -9.65
C SER A 65 10.04 1.51 -10.04
N HIS A 66 9.65 2.22 -11.09
CA HIS A 66 10.27 3.48 -11.54
C HIS A 66 10.25 4.61 -10.49
N LYS A 67 9.96 4.30 -9.22
CA LYS A 67 10.10 5.16 -8.06
C LYS A 67 11.58 5.37 -7.78
N SER A 68 11.96 6.63 -7.60
CA SER A 68 13.35 6.95 -7.26
C SER A 68 13.76 6.27 -5.94
N PRO A 69 15.02 5.82 -5.78
CA PRO A 69 15.53 5.22 -4.53
C PRO A 69 15.38 6.13 -3.30
N SER A 70 15.11 7.41 -3.51
CA SER A 70 14.88 8.41 -2.48
C SER A 70 13.47 8.33 -1.85
N THR A 71 12.52 7.68 -2.52
CA THR A 71 11.09 7.63 -2.13
C THR A 71 10.75 6.42 -1.25
N GLU A 72 11.56 5.35 -1.30
CA GLU A 72 11.45 4.24 -0.34
C GLU A 72 12.04 4.68 1.00
N SER A 73 11.14 5.02 1.90
CA SER A 73 11.34 5.73 3.15
C SER A 73 12.52 5.24 4.01
N CYS A 74 13.32 6.21 4.44
CA CYS A 74 13.67 6.44 5.84
C CYS A 74 14.40 5.33 6.63
N LYS A 75 15.05 4.39 5.94
CA LYS A 75 16.09 3.51 6.52
C LYS A 75 17.43 3.68 5.83
N LYS A 76 17.74 4.89 5.34
CA LYS A 76 19.12 5.18 4.92
C LYS A 76 19.96 4.97 6.19
N PRO A 77 20.91 4.02 6.22
CA PRO A 77 21.80 3.91 7.37
C PRO A 77 22.41 5.29 7.57
N LEU A 78 22.36 5.81 8.80
CA LEU A 78 23.07 7.05 9.11
C LEU A 78 24.52 6.82 8.68
N LYS A 79 24.92 7.42 7.57
CA LYS A 79 26.28 7.30 7.05
C LYS A 79 27.16 7.99 8.07
N LYS A 80 27.71 7.22 9.02
CA LYS A 80 28.73 7.72 9.94
C LYS A 80 29.89 8.16 9.06
N SER A 81 30.27 9.42 9.19
CA SER A 81 31.40 9.98 8.45
C SER A 81 32.62 9.08 8.64
N LEU A 82 33.13 8.50 7.55
CA LEU A 82 34.41 7.77 7.55
C LEU A 82 35.61 8.70 7.73
N ARG A 83 35.40 10.02 7.65
CA ARG A 83 36.46 11.02 7.86
C ARG A 83 36.94 10.96 9.31
N LYS A 84 38.24 10.76 9.49
CA LYS A 84 38.90 10.96 10.79
C LYS A 84 38.73 12.42 11.23
N LYS A 85 38.40 12.65 12.51
CA LYS A 85 38.31 14.00 13.06
C LYS A 85 39.68 14.68 12.96
N THR A 86 39.76 15.77 12.20
CA THR A 86 41.02 16.49 11.98
C THR A 86 41.33 17.53 13.08
N GLY A 87 40.43 17.75 14.04
CA GLY A 87 40.57 18.78 15.09
C GLY A 87 40.52 20.24 14.60
N ARG A 88 40.66 20.48 13.29
CA ARG A 88 40.60 21.81 12.67
C ARG A 88 39.20 22.41 12.79
N LYS A 89 39.13 23.70 13.09
CA LYS A 89 37.90 24.49 13.07
C LYS A 89 37.29 24.50 11.67
N SER A 90 35.95 24.58 11.58
CA SER A 90 35.24 24.81 10.32
C SER A 90 35.57 26.20 9.76
N GLY A 91 35.62 26.33 8.44
CA GLY A 91 35.98 27.57 7.75
C GLY A 91 37.45 27.62 7.31
N GLY A 92 37.91 28.81 6.92
CA GLY A 92 39.30 29.05 6.54
C GLY A 92 40.27 28.68 7.66
N GLN A 93 41.35 27.98 7.32
CA GLN A 93 42.35 27.60 8.33
C GLN A 93 43.19 28.82 8.69
N ILE A 94 43.63 28.89 9.95
CA ILE A 94 44.51 29.95 10.45
C ILE A 94 45.77 30.01 9.57
N GLY A 95 46.09 31.20 9.05
CA GLY A 95 47.21 31.43 8.12
C GLY A 95 46.84 31.42 6.63
N HIS A 96 45.62 31.01 6.25
CA HIS A 96 45.16 31.17 4.87
C HIS A 96 44.78 32.63 4.61
N LYS A 97 45.48 33.26 3.65
CA LYS A 97 45.07 34.57 3.13
C LYS A 97 43.75 34.41 2.40
N GLY A 98 42.69 35.02 2.92
CA GLY A 98 41.42 35.08 2.22
C GLY A 98 41.57 35.91 0.94
N TYR A 99 41.16 35.37 -0.20
CA TYR A 99 41.01 36.12 -1.44
C TYR A 99 39.53 36.32 -1.70
N ARG A 100 39.12 37.57 -1.91
CA ARG A 100 37.77 37.92 -2.38
C ARG A 100 37.91 38.73 -3.65
N LEU A 101 36.98 38.54 -4.57
CA LEU A 101 36.80 39.47 -5.69
C LEU A 101 36.36 40.82 -5.11
N ALA A 102 37.14 41.86 -5.38
CA ALA A 102 36.71 43.22 -5.10
C ALA A 102 35.70 43.66 -6.18
N PRO A 103 34.68 44.46 -5.84
CA PRO A 103 33.89 45.13 -6.85
C PRO A 103 34.82 45.97 -7.74
N VAL A 104 34.65 45.84 -9.05
CA VAL A 104 35.38 46.61 -10.05
C VAL A 104 34.42 47.62 -10.67
N GLU A 105 34.94 48.80 -11.01
CA GLU A 105 34.15 49.86 -11.64
C GLU A 105 33.61 49.42 -13.02
N ASN A 106 34.43 48.65 -13.77
CA ASN A 106 34.08 48.16 -15.10
C ASN A 106 34.14 46.61 -15.12
N PRO A 107 33.00 45.91 -14.99
CA PRO A 107 32.95 44.46 -15.10
C PRO A 107 33.15 44.02 -16.56
N HIS A 108 33.82 42.89 -16.75
CA HIS A 108 34.06 42.31 -18.08
C HIS A 108 32.76 41.85 -18.77
N HIS A 109 31.77 41.42 -17.99
CA HIS A 109 30.48 40.96 -18.49
C HIS A 109 29.36 41.46 -17.58
N ILE A 110 28.32 42.02 -18.21
CA ILE A 110 27.07 42.41 -17.56
C ILE A 110 25.97 41.56 -18.20
N VAL A 111 25.25 40.79 -17.38
CA VAL A 111 24.10 40.01 -17.82
C VAL A 111 22.85 40.58 -17.15
N THR A 112 22.00 41.22 -17.95
CA THR A 112 20.70 41.72 -17.48
C THR A 112 19.70 40.57 -17.54
N HIS A 113 19.03 40.29 -16.43
CA HIS A 113 17.94 39.31 -16.35
C HIS A 113 16.60 40.05 -16.24
N PRO A 114 15.99 40.46 -17.37
CA PRO A 114 14.69 41.12 -17.35
C PRO A 114 13.61 40.13 -16.91
N ILE A 115 12.66 40.63 -16.14
CA ILE A 115 11.44 39.91 -15.78
C ILE A 115 10.28 40.58 -16.51
N PHE A 116 9.61 39.80 -17.37
CA PHE A 116 8.47 40.31 -18.16
C PHE A 116 7.14 40.09 -17.45
N LEU A 117 7.10 39.18 -16.48
CA LEU A 117 5.86 38.77 -15.80
C LEU A 117 6.03 38.82 -14.30
N CYS A 118 4.99 39.31 -13.61
CA CYS A 118 4.94 39.27 -12.16
C CYS A 118 4.91 37.81 -11.66
N SER A 119 5.82 37.43 -10.76
CA SER A 119 5.86 36.08 -10.18
C SER A 119 4.62 35.69 -9.37
N LYS A 120 3.82 36.69 -8.96
CA LYS A 120 2.62 36.49 -8.14
C LYS A 120 1.32 36.46 -8.95
N CYS A 121 1.13 37.42 -9.87
CA CYS A 121 -0.11 37.58 -10.63
C CYS A 121 0.04 37.35 -12.14
N GLN A 122 1.24 37.07 -12.63
CA GLN A 122 1.56 36.84 -14.05
C GLN A 122 1.15 37.96 -15.01
N SER A 123 0.85 39.14 -14.48
CA SER A 123 0.63 40.34 -15.28
C SER A 123 1.93 40.80 -15.93
N SER A 124 1.82 41.40 -17.11
CA SER A 124 2.95 42.01 -17.80
C SER A 124 3.58 43.11 -16.95
N LEU A 125 4.91 43.17 -16.93
CA LEU A 125 5.73 44.19 -16.28
C LEU A 125 6.39 45.13 -17.29
N GLU A 126 6.01 45.02 -18.56
CA GLU A 126 6.39 45.95 -19.63
C GLU A 126 5.81 47.35 -19.41
#